data_AF-A0A9X3YQT9-F1
#
_entry.id   AF-A0A9X3YQT9-F1
#
_cell.length_a   1.000
_cell.length_b   1.000
_cell.length_c   1.000
_cell.angle_alpha   90.00
_cell.angle_beta   90.00
_cell.angle_gamma   90.00
#
_symmetry.space_group_name_H-M   'P 1'
#
loop_
_entity.id
_entity.type
_entity.pdbx_description
1 polymer ?
#
loop_
_entity_poly.entity_id
_entity_poly.type
_entity_poly.pdbx_seq_one_letter_code
_entity_poly.pdbx_strand_id
1 'polypeptide(L)' 'MKNATPAQKQLGFRIHAIAFVPTLVVLAIVNRLTGPPYWVLWVLLGWGVGLFCHWFFVLGPGARTSETS' A
#
# COMPACT_ATOMS: atom_id res chain seq x y z
N MET A 1 0.38 -0.82 18.23
CA MET A 1 1.34 0.28 18.54
C MET A 1 0.53 1.51 18.97
N LYS A 2 0.41 1.78 20.28
CA LYS A 2 -0.44 2.89 20.76
C LYS A 2 0.21 4.29 20.60
N ASN A 3 1.54 4.37 20.37
CA ASN A 3 2.31 5.62 20.31
C ASN A 3 3.33 5.66 19.15
N ALA A 4 2.92 5.38 17.91
CA ALA A 4 3.84 5.48 16.77
C ALA A 4 4.08 6.95 16.37
N THR A 5 5.35 7.36 16.27
CA THR A 5 5.73 8.70 15.81
C THR A 5 5.36 8.90 14.33
N PRO A 6 5.23 10.15 13.85
CA PRO A 6 4.98 10.42 12.43
C PRO A 6 6.00 9.74 11.50
N ALA A 7 7.28 9.73 11.87
CA ALA A 7 8.34 9.08 11.11
C ALA A 7 8.15 7.54 11.02
N GLN A 8 7.70 6.89 12.11
CA GLN A 8 7.40 5.46 12.12
C GLN A 8 6.21 5.12 11.22
N LYS A 9 5.18 5.97 11.20
CA LYS A 9 4.02 5.81 10.30
C LYS A 9 4.43 5.93 8.83
N GLN A 10 5.27 6.91 8.50
CA GLN A 10 5.78 7.11 7.15
C GLN A 10 6.70 5.97 6.70
N LEU A 11 7.54 5.46 7.61
CA LEU A 11 8.36 4.27 7.35
C LEU A 11 7.49 3.03 7.06
N GLY A 12 6.45 2.81 7.87
CA GLY A 12 5.50 1.71 7.66
C GLY A 12 4.81 1.77 6.29
N PHE A 13 4.40 2.96 5.85
CA PHE A 13 3.87 3.18 4.50
C PHE A 13 4.91 2.90 3.41
N ARG A 14 6.14 3.43 3.55
CA ARG A 14 7.22 3.21 2.56
C ARG A 14 7.54 1.73 2.38
N ILE A 15 7.62 0.97 3.48
CA ILE A 15 7.86 -0.48 3.43
C ILE A 15 6.73 -1.18 2.65
N HIS A 16 5.46 -0.85 2.94
CA HIS A 16 4.33 -1.43 2.21
C HIS A 16 4.34 -1.05 0.72
N ALA A 17 4.61 0.21 0.39
CA ALA A 17 4.67 0.66 -1.01
C ALA A 17 5.81 -0.02 -1.78
N ILE A 18 7.01 -0.11 -1.19
CA ILE A 18 8.19 -0.74 -1.80
C ILE A 18 8.01 -2.26 -1.93
N ALA A 19 7.31 -2.92 -1.00
CA ALA A 19 6.99 -4.34 -1.14
C ALA A 19 5.90 -4.58 -2.19
N PHE A 20 4.88 -3.70 -2.24
CA PHE A 20 3.73 -3.86 -3.11
C PHE A 20 4.11 -3.82 -4.60
N VAL A 21 4.88 -2.83 -5.04
CA VAL A 21 5.17 -2.63 -6.48
C VAL A 21 5.92 -3.82 -7.11
N PRO A 22 7.06 -4.29 -6.57
CA PRO A 22 7.78 -5.43 -7.13
C PRO A 22 6.95 -6.72 -7.07
N THR A 23 6.23 -6.95 -5.96
CA THR A 23 5.35 -8.12 -5.84
C THR A 23 4.29 -8.13 -6.92
N LEU A 24 3.66 -6.99 -7.21
CA LEU A 24 2.66 -6.88 -8.26
C LEU A 24 3.23 -7.10 -9.66
N VAL A 25 4.44 -6.59 -9.92
CA VAL A 25 5.15 -6.84 -11.18
C VAL A 25 5.43 -8.33 -11.37
N VAL A 26 5.94 -9.01 -10.33
CA VAL A 26 6.19 -10.45 -10.37
C VAL A 26 4.89 -11.24 -10.60
N LEU A 27 3.83 -10.92 -9.86
CA LEU A 27 2.53 -11.59 -10.01
C LEU A 27 1.92 -11.36 -11.40
N ALA A 28 2.10 -10.15 -11.98
CA ALA A 28 1.65 -9.85 -13.33
C ALA A 28 2.39 -10.69 -14.38
N ILE A 29 3.72 -10.84 -14.24
CA ILE A 29 4.53 -11.70 -15.10
C ILE A 29 4.06 -13.15 -14.97
N VAL A 30 3.97 -13.67 -13.73
CA VAL A 30 3.52 -15.05 -13.48
C VAL A 30 2.16 -15.30 -14.10
N ASN A 31 1.18 -14.43 -13.85
CA ASN A 31 -0.17 -14.62 -14.35
C ASN A 31 -0.23 -14.52 -15.88
N ARG A 32 0.62 -13.68 -16.50
CA ARG A 32 0.74 -13.63 -17.96
C ARG A 32 1.29 -14.92 -18.55
N LEU A 33 2.23 -15.57 -17.86
CA LEU A 33 2.82 -16.86 -18.22
C LEU A 33 1.87 -18.04 -17.95
N THR A 34 1.04 -17.98 -16.91
CA THR A 34 0.06 -19.05 -16.61
C THR A 34 -1.16 -19.01 -17.52
N GLY A 35 -1.44 -17.87 -18.14
CA GLY A 35 -2.61 -17.68 -19.00
C GLY A 35 -3.90 -17.39 -18.21
N PRO A 36 -5.05 -17.32 -18.90
CA PRO A 36 -6.32 -16.98 -18.28
C PRO A 36 -6.73 -18.00 -17.20
N PRO A 37 -7.43 -17.55 -16.13
CA PRO A 37 -7.90 -16.19 -15.88
C PRO A 37 -6.85 -15.25 -15.26
N TYR A 38 -6.99 -13.94 -15.49
CA TYR A 38 -6.07 -12.92 -14.97
C TYR A 38 -6.38 -12.52 -13.52
N TRP A 39 -6.09 -13.43 -12.58
CA TRP A 39 -6.29 -13.24 -11.14
C TRP A 39 -5.46 -12.09 -10.53
N VAL A 40 -4.40 -11.63 -11.20
CA VAL A 40 -3.59 -10.50 -10.75
C VAL A 40 -4.42 -9.22 -10.61
N LEU A 41 -5.51 -9.07 -11.36
CA LEU A 41 -6.43 -7.94 -11.24
C LEU A 41 -7.12 -7.92 -9.87
N TRP A 42 -7.52 -9.08 -9.35
CA TRP A 42 -8.12 -9.18 -8.02
C TRP A 42 -7.11 -8.85 -6.92
N VAL A 43 -5.85 -9.27 -7.09
CA VAL A 43 -4.77 -8.93 -6.15
C VAL A 43 -4.51 -7.41 -6.19
N LEU A 44 -4.43 -6.82 -7.37
CA LEU A 44 -4.26 -5.37 -7.54
C LEU A 44 -5.37 -4.59 -6.83
N LEU A 45 -6.63 -4.98 -7.03
CA LEU A 45 -7.77 -4.28 -6.44
C LEU A 45 -7.81 -4.49 -4.91
N GLY A 46 -7.72 -5.72 -4.43
CA GLY A 46 -7.81 -6.02 -3.00
C GLY A 46 -6.66 -5.40 -2.21
N TRP A 47 -5.42 -5.60 -2.68
CA TRP A 47 -4.24 -5.11 -1.97
C TRP A 47 -4.02 -3.61 -2.21
N GLY A 48 -4.40 -3.10 -3.39
CA GLY A 48 -4.33 -1.68 -3.71
C GLY A 48 -5.17 -0.81 -2.78
N VAL A 49 -6.34 -1.30 -2.34
CA VAL A 49 -7.15 -0.62 -1.32
C VAL A 49 -6.39 -0.50 0.01
N GLY A 50 -5.68 -1.55 0.44
CA GLY A 50 -4.86 -1.51 1.66
C GLY A 50 -3.74 -0.47 1.58
N LEU A 51 -3.04 -0.40 0.44
CA LEU A 51 -2.01 0.62 0.20
C LEU A 51 -2.61 2.05 0.16
N PHE A 52 -3.77 2.21 -0.48
CA PHE A 52 -4.49 3.48 -0.54
C PHE A 52 -4.92 3.95 0.86
N CYS A 53 -5.48 3.06 1.69
CA CYS A 53 -5.81 3.37 3.07
C CYS A 53 -4.56 3.83 3.84
N HIS A 54 -3.43 3.13 3.72
CA HIS A 54 -2.19 3.56 4.37
C HIS A 54 -1.71 4.94 3.90
N TRP A 55 -1.78 5.22 2.60
CA TRP A 55 -1.48 6.55 2.09
C TRP A 55 -2.42 7.61 2.67
N PHE A 56 -3.74 7.37 2.64
CA PHE A 56 -4.77 8.31 3.07
C PHE A 56 -4.64 8.72 4.55
N PHE A 57 -4.31 7.77 5.43
CA PHE A 57 -4.17 8.02 6.88
C PHE A 57 -2.80 8.54 7.30
N VAL A 58 -1.76 8.42 6.45
CA VAL A 58 -0.38 8.81 6.80
C VAL A 58 0.08 10.08 6.09
N LEU A 59 -0.29 10.25 4.81
CA LEU A 59 0.14 11.36 3.95
C LEU A 59 -1.04 12.14 3.35
N GLY A 60 -2.22 11.54 3.26
CA GLY A 60 -3.41 12.15 2.68
C GLY A 60 -4.22 13.01 3.68
N PRO A 61 -5.42 13.46 3.28
CA PRO A 61 -6.28 14.35 4.08
C PRO A 61 -6.71 13.81 5.45
N GLY A 62 -6.59 12.49 5.67
CA GLY A 62 -6.84 11.85 6.96
C GLY A 62 -5.63 11.85 7.89
N ALA A 63 -4.45 12.26 7.42
CA ALA A 63 -3.28 12.50 8.26
C ALA A 63 -3.59 13.69 9.17
N ARG A 64 -3.91 13.41 10.44
CA ARG A 64 -4.18 14.45 11.43
C ARG A 64 -2.95 15.37 11.54
N THR A 65 -3.03 16.53 10.90
CA THR A 65 -2.20 17.70 11.22
C THR A 65 -2.61 18.13 12.61
N SER A 66 -1.72 17.93 13.59
CA SER A 66 -1.78 18.66 14.85
C SER A 66 -1.41 20.11 14.58
N GLU A 67 -2.31 20.84 13.94
CA GLU A 67 -2.28 22.28 13.87
C GLU A 67 -3.16 22.77 15.01
N THR A 68 -2.53 23.32 16.05
CA THR A 68 -2.99 24.25 17.11
C THR A 68 -2.37 23.92 18.46
N SER A 69 -1.20 24.52 18.75
CA SER A 69 -1.04 25.56 19.79
C SER A 69 0.45 25.88 19.97
#